data_AF-A0A2T2ULU0-F1
#
_entry.id   AF-A0A2T2ULU0-F1
#
_cell.length_a   1.000
_cell.length_b   1.000
_cell.length_c   1.000
_cell.angle_alpha   90.00
_cell.angle_beta   90.00
_cell.angle_gamma   90.00
#
_symmetry.space_group_name_H-M   'P 1'
#
loop_
_entity.id
_entity.type
_entity.pdbx_description
1 polymer ?
#
loop_
_entity_poly.entity_id
_entity_poly.type
_entity_poly.pdbx_seq_one_letter_code
_entity_poly.pdbx_strand_id
1 'polypeptide(L)' 'MPTSTLAHPVLDQAPATESFREAVLSGLRTPQKQIPSKFLYDERGSKLFDRICELDEYYPTRTEIG' A
#
# COMPACT_ATOMS: atom_id res chain seq x y z
N MET A 1 10.06 -30.70 36.07
CA MET A 1 9.78 -30.50 34.64
C MET A 1 9.88 -29.01 34.35
N PRO A 2 10.98 -28.47 33.79
CA PRO A 2 10.99 -27.06 33.40
C PRO A 2 10.27 -26.91 32.07
N THR A 3 9.26 -26.04 32.08
CA THR A 3 8.37 -25.68 30.98
C THR A 3 9.17 -25.10 29.82
N SER A 4 9.12 -25.74 28.66
CA SER A 4 9.76 -25.25 27.43
C SER A 4 8.94 -24.09 26.86
N THR A 5 9.43 -22.87 27.01
CA THR A 5 8.92 -21.69 26.29
C THR A 5 9.25 -21.87 24.81
N LEU A 6 8.25 -22.20 23.99
CA LEU A 6 8.41 -22.20 22.54
C LEU A 6 8.55 -20.75 22.07
N ALA A 7 9.78 -20.35 21.74
CA ALA A 7 10.01 -19.11 21.00
C ALA A 7 9.38 -19.27 19.61
N HIS A 8 8.25 -18.61 19.37
CA HIS A 8 7.71 -18.49 18.03
C HIS A 8 8.58 -17.50 17.26
N PRO A 9 9.27 -17.93 16.18
CA PRO A 9 10.01 -17.00 15.36
C PRO A 9 9.00 -16.02 14.75
N VAL A 10 9.18 -14.73 15.03
CA VAL A 10 8.44 -13.67 14.36
C VAL A 10 8.93 -13.67 12.90
N LEU A 11 8.13 -14.22 11.99
CA LEU A 11 8.37 -14.11 10.56
C LEU A 11 7.77 -12.80 10.06
N ASP A 12 8.61 -11.93 9.52
CA ASP A 12 8.15 -10.79 8.74
C ASP A 12 7.64 -11.28 7.37
N GLN A 13 6.32 -11.28 7.19
CA GLN A 13 5.67 -11.59 5.91
C GLN A 13 5.72 -10.33 5.02
N ALA A 14 6.93 -9.95 4.62
CA ALA A 14 7.10 -8.84 3.70
C ALA A 14 6.36 -9.15 2.38
N PRO A 15 5.59 -8.20 1.83
CA PRO A 15 4.91 -8.41 0.56
C PRO A 15 5.94 -8.70 -0.52
N ALA A 16 5.61 -9.63 -1.42
CA ALA A 16 6.45 -9.89 -2.58
C ALA A 16 6.65 -8.59 -3.39
N THR A 17 7.90 -8.28 -3.75
CA THR A 17 8.23 -7.15 -4.61
C THR A 17 7.69 -7.41 -6.01
N GLU A 18 6.49 -6.92 -6.29
CA GLU A 18 5.87 -7.00 -7.60
C GLU A 18 6.43 -5.92 -8.52
N SER A 19 6.89 -6.32 -9.70
CA SER A 19 7.40 -5.42 -10.73
C SER A 19 6.27 -4.58 -11.33
N PHE A 20 6.51 -3.26 -11.46
CA PHE A 20 5.58 -2.35 -12.15
C PHE A 20 5.18 -2.84 -13.54
N ARG A 21 6.18 -3.26 -14.34
CA ARG A 21 5.95 -3.74 -15.71
C ARG A 21 5.02 -4.94 -15.74
N GLU A 22 5.26 -5.92 -14.88
CA GLU A 22 4.49 -7.17 -14.86
C GLU A 22 3.06 -6.91 -14.39
N ALA A 23 2.89 -6.12 -13.33
CA ALA A 23 1.59 -5.74 -12.80
C ALA A 23 0.74 -5.00 -13.85
N VAL A 24 1.33 -4.03 -14.55
CA VAL A 24 0.63 -3.28 -15.60
C VAL A 24 0.29 -4.17 -16.79
N LEU A 25 1.24 -4.98 -17.28
CA LEU A 25 0.96 -5.88 -18.41
C LEU A 25 -0.13 -6.91 -18.06
N SER A 26 -0.10 -7.47 -16.86
CA SER A 26 -1.12 -8.42 -16.39
C SER A 26 -2.49 -7.75 -16.28
N GLY A 27 -2.56 -6.62 -15.57
CA GLY A 27 -3.82 -5.92 -15.31
C GLY A 27 -4.44 -5.24 -16.54
N LEU A 28 -3.67 -4.93 -17.58
CA LEU A 28 -4.21 -4.43 -18.84
C LEU A 28 -4.65 -5.54 -19.80
N ARG A 29 -4.27 -6.80 -19.55
CA ARG A 29 -4.71 -7.98 -20.32
C ARG A 29 -6.05 -8.55 -19.87
N THR A 30 -6.53 -8.19 -18.67
CA THR A 30 -7.83 -8.64 -18.16
C THR A 30 -8.99 -7.89 -18.83
N PRO A 31 -10.19 -8.49 -18.95
CA PRO A 31 -11.36 -7.81 -19.52
C PRO A 31 -11.70 -6.52 -18.76
N GLN A 32 -11.74 -6.61 -17.43
CA GLN A 32 -11.79 -5.46 -16.54
C GLN A 32 -10.35 -5.02 -16.23
N LYS A 33 -9.93 -3.90 -16.81
CA LYS A 33 -8.56 -3.39 -16.67
C LYS A 33 -8.32 -2.89 -15.25
N GLN A 34 -7.15 -3.21 -14.71
CA GLN A 34 -6.76 -2.83 -13.34
C GLN A 34 -5.28 -2.48 -13.29
N ILE A 35 -4.93 -1.55 -12.38
CA ILE A 35 -3.56 -1.23 -12.02
C ILE A 35 -3.52 -1.08 -10.49
N PRO A 36 -2.56 -1.70 -9.78
CA PRO A 36 -2.42 -1.51 -8.34
C PRO A 36 -2.24 -0.05 -7.96
N SER A 37 -3.01 0.43 -6.96
CA SER A 37 -2.99 1.83 -6.52
C SER A 37 -1.65 2.29 -5.95
N LYS A 38 -0.78 1.37 -5.49
CA LYS A 38 0.58 1.70 -5.02
C LYS A 38 1.41 2.46 -6.06
N PHE A 39 1.13 2.25 -7.36
CA PHE A 39 1.84 2.94 -8.44
C PHE A 39 1.33 4.36 -8.68
N LEU A 40 0.29 4.81 -7.97
CA LEU A 40 -0.13 6.22 -7.98
C LEU A 40 0.83 7.11 -7.19
N TYR A 41 1.66 6.57 -6.30
CA TYR A 41 2.48 7.32 -5.35
C TYR A 41 3.94 7.41 -5.79
N ASP A 42 4.19 7.87 -7.03
CA ASP A 42 5.50 8.39 -7.40
C ASP A 42 5.74 9.78 -6.74
N GLU A 43 6.85 10.46 -7.06
CA GLU A 43 7.13 11.79 -6.48
C GLU A 43 5.98 12.78 -6.73
N ARG A 44 5.41 12.77 -7.94
CA ARG A 44 4.35 13.71 -8.32
C ARG A 44 3.03 13.31 -7.67
N GLY A 45 2.69 12.04 -7.70
CA GLY A 45 1.47 11.49 -7.13
C GLY A 45 1.43 11.63 -5.61
N SER A 46 2.57 11.51 -4.95
CA SER A 46 2.69 11.80 -3.52
C SER A 46 2.38 13.26 -3.21
N LYS A 47 2.96 14.22 -3.95
CA LYS A 47 2.63 15.65 -3.80
C LYS A 47 1.17 15.96 -4.09
N LEU A 48 0.53 15.22 -4.99
CA LEU A 48 -0.91 15.35 -5.24
C LEU A 48 -1.72 14.82 -4.06
N PHE A 49 -1.32 13.68 -3.48
CA PHE A 49 -1.95 13.14 -2.29
C PHE A 49 -1.85 14.10 -1.09
N ASP A 50 -0.69 14.72 -0.88
CA ASP A 50 -0.51 15.74 0.17
C ASP A 50 -1.52 16.89 0.02
N ARG A 51 -1.73 17.38 -1.21
CA ARG A 51 -2.74 18.41 -1.49
C ARG A 51 -4.16 17.91 -1.30
N ILE A 52 -4.44 16.64 -1.59
CA ILE A 52 -5.76 16.03 -1.36
C ILE A 52 -6.07 16.06 0.14
N CYS A 53 -5.09 15.78 1.01
CA CYS A 53 -5.26 15.80 2.46
C CYS A 53 -5.66 17.17 3.03
N GLU A 54 -5.40 18.25 2.30
CA GLU A 54 -5.76 19.63 2.68
C GLU A 54 -7.18 20.01 2.24
N LEU A 55 -7.80 19.25 1.32
CA LEU A 55 -9.14 19.57 0.81
C LEU A 55 -10.22 19.42 1.89
N ASP A 56 -11.15 20.37 1.95
CA ASP A 56 -12.26 20.34 2.91
C ASP A 56 -13.08 19.05 2.80
N GLU A 57 -13.28 18.54 1.59
CA GLU A 57 -14.00 17.29 1.31
C GLU A 57 -13.26 16.04 1.80
N TYR A 58 -11.92 16.07 1.86
CA TYR A 58 -11.10 14.94 2.30
C TYR A 58 -10.75 15.08 3.79
N TYR A 59 -11.78 14.92 4.63
CA TYR A 59 -11.68 15.02 6.09
C TYR A 59 -10.86 13.94 6.84
N PRO A 60 -10.53 12.73 6.31
CA PRO A 60 -9.89 11.67 7.09
C PRO A 60 -8.61 12.10 7.80
N THR A 61 -7.66 12.69 7.07
CA THR A 61 -6.37 13.11 7.63
C THR A 61 -6.53 14.11 8.77
N ARG A 62 -7.45 15.08 8.64
CA ARG A 62 -7.73 16.06 9.69
C ARG A 62 -8.36 15.45 10.94
N THR A 63 -9.13 14.37 10.76
CA THR A 63 -9.82 13.69 11.86
C THR A 63 -8.85 12.80 12.65
N GLU A 64 -7.87 12.19 11.97
CA GLU A 64 -6.89 11.29 12.60
C GLU A 64 -5.81 12.01 13.40
N ILE A 65 -5.43 13.22 13.00
CA ILE A 65 -4.41 14.03 13.68
C ILE A 65 -4.96 14.94 14.80
N GLY A 66 -6.27 14.85 15.08
CA GLY A 66 -7.00 15.68 16.05
C GLY A 66 -6.48 15.59 17.48
#